data_AF-A0A1Q7BY17-F1
#
_entry.id   AF-A0A1Q7BY17-F1
#
_cell.length_a   1.000
_cell.length_b   1.000
_cell.length_c   1.000
_cell.angle_alpha   90.00
_cell.angle_beta   90.00
_cell.angle_gamma   90.00
#
_symmetry.space_group_name_H-M   'P 1'
#
loop_
_entity.id
_entity.type
_entity.pdbx_description
1 polymer ?
#
loop_
_entity_poly.entity_id
_entity_poly.type
_entity_poly.pdbx_seq_one_letter_code
_entity_poly.pdbx_strand_id
1 'polypeptide(L)'
;MDHTTFTPVLDVVAELTERCDQCGAAAKLTATMDEGGLAFCGHHANRYADGIARAAVRIQVLPDFRWAGMAAASTVDTPAPRAPRAYRNSR
;
A
#
# COMPACT_ATOMS: atom_id res chain seq x y z
N MET A 1 22.74 -15.14 8.15
CA MET A 1 22.18 -13.86 7.67
C MET A 1 20.69 -14.08 7.61
N ASP A 2 20.07 -13.80 8.74
CA ASP A 2 18.66 -14.07 9.00
C ASP A 2 17.90 -12.92 8.34
N HIS A 3 17.17 -13.21 7.27
CA HIS A 3 16.36 -12.19 6.61
C HIS A 3 15.06 -12.06 7.40
N THR A 4 14.96 -11.00 8.21
CA THR A 4 13.70 -10.63 8.86
C THR A 4 12.64 -10.47 7.78
N THR A 5 11.62 -11.33 7.83
CA THR A 5 10.50 -11.27 6.90
C THR A 5 9.38 -10.49 7.57
N PHE A 6 8.87 -9.48 6.88
CA PHE A 6 7.73 -8.71 7.34
C PHE A 6 6.44 -9.24 6.72
N THR A 7 5.32 -9.04 7.41
CA THR A 7 4.00 -9.15 6.81
C THR A 7 3.48 -7.74 6.59
N PRO A 8 3.49 -7.21 5.35
CA PRO A 8 3.10 -5.84 5.11
C PRO A 8 1.61 -5.64 5.40
N VAL A 9 1.29 -4.47 5.93
CA VAL A 9 -0.08 -3.96 5.94
C VAL A 9 -0.38 -3.34 4.58
N LEU A 10 -1.47 -3.77 3.93
CA LEU A 10 -1.92 -3.19 2.66
C LEU A 10 -3.03 -2.16 2.90
N ASP A 11 -2.78 -0.93 2.44
CA ASP A 11 -3.71 0.20 2.47
C ASP A 11 -4.10 0.58 1.03
N VAL A 12 -5.40 0.78 0.78
CA VAL A 12 -5.87 1.32 -0.50
C VAL A 12 -6.03 2.83 -0.35
N VAL A 13 -5.34 3.60 -1.20
CA VAL A 13 -5.35 5.07 -1.16
C VAL A 13 -5.96 5.65 -2.43
N ALA A 14 -6.54 6.85 -2.33
CA ALA A 14 -7.21 7.49 -3.45
C ALA A 14 -6.24 7.99 -4.53
N GLU A 15 -5.01 8.37 -4.15
CA GLU A 15 -4.00 8.91 -5.06
C GLU A 15 -2.58 8.55 -4.62
N LEU A 16 -1.66 8.57 -5.59
CA LEU A 16 -0.21 8.45 -5.40
C LEU A 16 0.46 9.46 -6.34
N THR A 17 1.27 10.36 -5.78
CA THR A 17 1.97 11.43 -6.52
C THR A 17 3.37 11.02 -6.99
N GLU A 18 3.88 9.93 -6.45
CA GLU A 18 5.27 9.49 -6.65
C GLU A 18 5.53 8.97 -8.07
N ARG A 19 6.81 9.00 -8.45
CA ARG A 19 7.31 8.37 -9.68
C ARG A 19 8.05 7.10 -9.33
N CYS A 20 7.98 6.12 -10.21
CA CYS A 20 8.71 4.87 -10.01
C CYS A 20 10.21 5.14 -9.93
N ASP A 21 10.85 4.69 -8.86
CA ASP A 21 12.27 4.93 -8.64
C ASP A 21 13.17 4.27 -9.69
N GLN A 22 12.66 3.24 -10.37
CA GLN A 22 13.40 2.57 -11.44
C GLN A 22 13.25 3.30 -12.79
N CYS A 23 12.03 3.63 -13.22
CA CYS A 23 11.77 4.09 -14.60
C CYS A 23 11.09 5.46 -14.73
N GLY A 24 10.79 6.15 -13.63
CA GLY A 24 10.19 7.49 -13.62
C GLY A 24 8.71 7.59 -14.04
N ALA A 25 8.09 6.48 -14.43
CA ALA A 25 6.65 6.42 -14.74
C ALA A 25 5.80 6.63 -13.48
N ALA A 26 4.52 7.01 -13.64
CA ALA A 26 3.61 7.22 -12.51
C ALA A 26 3.51 5.96 -11.63
N ALA A 27 3.63 6.14 -10.32
CA ALA A 27 3.51 5.05 -9.37
C ALA A 27 2.05 4.56 -9.27
N LYS A 28 1.91 3.25 -9.03
CA LYS A 28 0.63 2.62 -8.63
C LYS A 28 0.72 1.94 -7.28
N LEU A 29 1.94 1.84 -6.74
CA LEU A 29 2.24 1.24 -5.45
C LEU A 29 3.40 2.00 -4.79
N THR A 30 3.28 2.29 -3.50
CA THR A 30 4.42 2.67 -2.64
C THR A 30 4.62 1.59 -1.59
N ALA A 31 5.88 1.28 -1.28
CA ALA A 31 6.26 0.31 -0.28
C ALA A 31 7.16 0.99 0.75
N THR A 32 6.73 1.00 2.01
CA THR A 32 7.52 1.44 3.15
C THR A 32 8.24 0.23 3.73
N MET A 33 9.54 0.33 3.93
CA MET A 33 10.41 -0.64 4.63
C MET A 33 10.84 -0.03 5.97
N ASP A 34 11.59 -0.79 6.77
CA ASP A 34 12.07 -0.32 8.08
C ASP A 34 12.92 0.96 7.98
N GLU A 35 13.69 1.10 6.91
CA GLU A 35 14.68 2.18 6.72
C GLU A 35 14.40 3.09 5.50
N GLY A 36 13.15 3.14 5.01
CA GLY A 36 12.80 4.04 3.92
C GLY A 36 11.55 3.64 3.14
N GLY A 37 11.39 4.19 1.94
CA GLY A 37 10.30 3.85 1.05
C GLY A 37 10.70 3.91 -0.42
N LEU A 38 10.04 3.09 -1.23
CA LEU A 38 10.18 3.06 -2.68
C LEU A 38 8.80 3.13 -3.35
N ALA A 39 8.76 3.76 -4.52
CA ALA A 39 7.61 3.88 -5.39
C ALA A 39 7.79 3.05 -6.66
N PHE A 40 6.71 2.39 -7.07
CA PHE A 40 6.71 1.46 -8.21
C PHE A 40 5.58 1.78 -9.17
N CYS A 41 5.90 1.80 -10.46
CA CYS A 41 4.90 1.75 -11.52
C CYS A 41 4.22 0.35 -11.50
N GLY A 42 3.05 0.23 -12.11
CA GLY A 42 2.32 -1.05 -12.10
C GLY A 42 3.11 -2.25 -12.66
N HIS A 43 3.96 -2.01 -13.67
CA HIS A 43 4.85 -3.04 -14.21
C HIS A 43 5.88 -3.49 -13.17
N HIS A 44 6.61 -2.56 -12.55
CA HIS A 44 7.67 -2.91 -11.61
C HIS A 44 7.14 -3.43 -10.27
N ALA A 45 5.98 -2.93 -9.82
CA ALA A 45 5.30 -3.48 -8.67
C ALA A 45 5.00 -4.98 -8.85
N ASN A 46 4.53 -5.37 -10.05
CA ASN A 46 4.25 -6.78 -10.35
C ASN A 46 5.52 -7.60 -10.62
N ARG A 47 6.51 -7.03 -11.30
CA ARG A 47 7.81 -7.68 -11.55
C ARG A 47 8.53 -8.03 -10.24
N TYR A 48 8.44 -7.17 -9.23
CA TYR A 48 9.14 -7.33 -7.94
C TYR A 48 8.20 -7.74 -6.80
N ALA A 49 7.05 -8.32 -7.10
CA ALA A 49 5.99 -8.57 -6.11
C ALA A 49 6.45 -9.38 -4.88
N ASP A 50 7.19 -10.48 -5.06
CA ASP A 50 7.67 -11.30 -3.94
C ASP A 50 8.68 -10.54 -3.06
N GLY A 51 9.62 -9.82 -3.66
CA GLY A 51 10.59 -9.01 -2.93
C GLY A 51 9.95 -7.87 -2.14
N ILE A 52 9.02 -7.15 -2.76
CA ILE A 52 8.24 -6.09 -2.11
C ILE A 52 7.46 -6.67 -0.93
N ALA A 53 6.78 -7.80 -1.12
CA ALA A 53 5.97 -8.43 -0.08
C ALA A 53 6.77 -8.88 1.15
N ARG A 54 8.02 -9.32 0.97
CA ARG A 54 8.87 -9.78 2.08
C ARG A 54 9.54 -8.64 2.86
N ALA A 55 9.87 -7.55 2.16
CA ALA A 55 10.66 -6.45 2.71
C ALA A 55 9.81 -5.30 3.26
N ALA A 56 8.59 -5.12 2.75
CA ALA A 56 7.76 -4.00 3.14
C ALA A 56 7.07 -4.23 4.50
N VAL A 57 7.02 -3.18 5.31
CA VAL A 57 6.17 -3.09 6.51
C VAL A 57 4.78 -2.54 6.18
N ARG A 58 4.68 -1.67 5.17
CA ARG A 58 3.43 -1.09 4.68
C ARG A 58 3.46 -0.96 3.17
N ILE A 59 2.32 -1.20 2.54
CA ILE A 59 2.12 -1.07 1.11
C ILE A 59 0.88 -0.23 0.87
N GLN A 60 0.98 0.81 0.05
CA GLN A 60 -0.16 1.60 -0.40
C GLN A 60 -0.37 1.38 -1.89
N VAL A 61 -1.62 1.13 -2.30
CA VAL A 61 -1.98 0.91 -3.71
C VAL A 61 -3.16 1.77 -4.13
N LEU A 62 -3.22 2.08 -5.43
CA LEU A 62 -4.41 2.72 -6.01
C LEU A 62 -5.59 1.74 -6.08
N PRO A 63 -6.86 2.22 -6.04
CA PRO A 63 -8.03 1.36 -5.88
C PRO A 63 -8.23 0.37 -7.03
N ASP A 64 -7.90 0.78 -8.26
CA ASP A 64 -8.05 -0.05 -9.46
C ASP A 64 -6.78 -0.84 -9.82
N PHE A 65 -5.72 -0.73 -9.02
CA PHE A 65 -4.46 -1.42 -9.31
C PHE A 65 -4.42 -2.82 -8.69
N ARG A 66 -4.45 -3.84 -9.56
CA ARG A 66 -4.28 -5.23 -9.14
C ARG A 66 -2.79 -5.59 -9.07
N TRP A 67 -2.24 -5.50 -7.87
CA TRP A 67 -0.88 -5.94 -7.56
C TRP A 67 -0.79 -7.46 -7.34
N ALA A 68 0.21 -8.10 -7.96
CA ALA A 68 0.40 -9.55 -7.89
C ALA A 68 0.73 -10.08 -6.48
N GLY A 69 1.30 -9.25 -5.61
CA GLY A 69 1.68 -9.62 -4.23
C GLY A 69 0.58 -9.46 -3.20
N MET A 70 -0.66 -9.12 -3.60
CA MET A 70 -1.76 -8.83 -2.68
C MET A 70 -2.02 -9.95 -1.65
N ALA A 71 -1.85 -11.21 -2.06
CA ALA A 71 -2.12 -12.36 -1.20
C ALA A 71 -1.10 -12.55 -0.05
N ALA A 72 0.09 -11.94 -0.16
CA ALA A 72 1.13 -12.00 0.87
C ALA A 72 1.00 -10.87 1.90
N ALA A 73 0.21 -9.83 1.61
CA ALA A 73 -0.02 -8.72 2.52
C ALA A 73 -1.25 -8.97 3.40
N SER A 74 -1.20 -8.51 4.64
CA SER A 74 -2.37 -8.49 5.51
C SER A 74 -3.20 -7.25 5.17
N THR A 75 -4.42 -7.44 4.68
CA THR A 75 -5.35 -6.33 4.44
C THR A 75 -5.96 -5.88 5.76
N VAL A 76 -5.73 -4.63 6.15
CA VAL A 76 -6.52 -3.99 7.21
C VAL A 76 -7.63 -3.21 6.52
N ASP A 77 -8.87 -3.69 6.62
CA ASP A 77 -10.02 -2.87 6.28
C ASP A 77 -10.07 -1.72 7.29
N THR A 78 -9.56 -0.55 6.91
CA THR A 78 -9.74 0.66 7.72
C THR A 78 -11.17 1.13 7.48
N PRO A 79 -12.10 0.96 8.44
CA PRO A 79 -13.46 1.40 8.23
C PRO A 79 -13.44 2.92 8.02
N ALA A 80 -14.22 3.38 7.02
CA ALA A 80 -14.44 4.80 6.76
C ALA A 80 -14.70 5.56 8.08
N PRO A 81 -14.20 6.80 8.22
CA PRO A 81 -14.37 7.57 9.45
C PRO A 81 -15.86 7.61 9.81
N ARG A 82 -16.18 7.07 10.99
CA ARG A 82 -17.55 6.95 11.47
C ARG A 82 -18.16 8.35 11.52
N ALA A 83 -19.17 8.61 10.69
CA ALA A 83 -19.84 9.91 10.68
C ALA A 83 -20.25 10.29 12.12
N PRO A 84 -20.02 11.54 12.55
CA PRO A 84 -20.40 11.96 13.90
C PRO A 84 -21.90 11.69 14.08
N ARG A 85 -22.26 11.04 15.19
CA ARG A 85 -23.67 10.84 15.57
C ARG A 85 -24.32 12.22 15.62
N ALA A 86 -25.18 12.52 14.67
CA ALA A 86 -26.01 13.71 14.71
C ALA A 86 -26.86 13.65 15.98
N TYR A 87 -26.61 14.58 16.92
CA TYR A 87 -27.47 14.77 18.08
C TYR A 87 -28.81 15.30 17.57
N ARG A 88 -29.79 14.41 17.42
CA ARG A 88 -31.14 14.78 17.03
C ARG A 88 -31.82 15.38 18.27
N ASN A 89 -31.84 16.71 18.37
CA ASN A 89 -32.61 17.43 19.38
C ASN A 89 -34.10 17.44 18.98
N SER A 90 -34.91 16.68 19.71
CA SER A 90 -36.36 16.84 19.68
C SER A 90 -36.72 18.03 20.57
N ARG A 91 -37.01 19.20 19.97
CA ARG A 91 -37.81 20.28 20.58
C ARG A 91 -38.23 21.29 19.52
#